data_AF-Q93L81-F1
#
_entry.id   AF-Q93L81-F1
#
_cell.length_a   1.000
_cell.length_b   1.000
_cell.length_c   1.000
_cell.angle_alpha   90.00
_cell.angle_beta   90.00
_cell.angle_gamma   90.00
#
_symmetry.space_group_name_H-M   'P 1'
#
loop_
_entity.id
_entity.type
_entity.pdbx_description
1 polymer ?
#
loop_
_entity_poly.entity_id
_entity_poly.type
_entity_poly.pdbx_seq_one_letter_code
_entity_poly.pdbx_strand_id
1 'polypeptide(L)'
;ESGYPYVMFADNVNKVHPNEHISKVKFSNLCSEVLQASQVSVYTDYDKEDEIGLDISCNLGSMNIVNVMSNQSIASTVRIAIDSLTTVT
;
A
#
# COMPACT_ATOMS: atom_id res chain seq x y z
N GLU A 1 6.47 26.03 2.91
CA GLU A 1 5.32 26.87 2.51
C GLU A 1 4.11 26.05 2.10
N SER A 2 4.27 24.95 1.35
CA SER A 2 3.15 24.18 0.79
C SER A 2 2.82 22.84 1.48
N GLY A 3 3.63 22.39 2.46
CA GLY A 3 3.49 21.05 3.05
C GLY A 3 4.12 19.92 2.20
N TYR A 4 4.63 20.25 1.00
CA TYR A 4 5.36 19.37 0.08
C TYR A 4 6.74 19.96 -0.23
N PRO A 5 7.72 19.17 -0.73
CA PRO A 5 7.62 17.78 -1.21
C PRO A 5 7.39 16.75 -0.10
N TYR A 6 6.68 15.68 -0.42
CA TYR A 6 6.72 14.47 0.41
C TYR A 6 8.13 13.90 0.39
N VAL A 7 8.56 13.34 1.52
CA VAL A 7 9.89 12.73 1.66
C VAL A 7 9.72 11.28 2.05
N MET A 8 10.31 10.39 1.24
CA MET A 8 10.42 8.98 1.53
C MET A 8 11.90 8.62 1.67
N PHE A 9 12.28 8.05 2.81
CA PHE A 9 13.61 7.47 2.98
C PHE A 9 13.64 6.04 2.41
N ALA A 10 13.96 5.91 1.12
CA ALA A 10 13.83 4.66 0.38
C ALA A 10 14.57 3.48 1.02
N ASP A 11 15.78 3.70 1.56
CA ASP A 11 16.55 2.64 2.22
C ASP A 11 15.93 2.20 3.55
N ASN A 12 15.33 3.13 4.31
CA ASN A 12 14.61 2.79 5.54
C ASN A 12 13.41 1.90 5.23
N VAL A 13 12.69 2.19 4.14
CA VAL A 13 11.54 1.37 3.69
C VAL A 13 12.01 0.00 3.24
N ASN A 14 12.99 -0.07 2.35
CA ASN A 14 13.40 -1.33 1.73
C ASN A 14 14.18 -2.25 2.70
N LYS A 15 14.85 -1.70 3.73
CA LYS A 15 15.55 -2.49 4.76
C LYS A 15 14.64 -3.48 5.51
N VAL A 16 13.35 -3.18 5.62
CA VAL A 16 12.35 -4.02 6.32
C VAL A 16 11.22 -4.49 5.40
N HIS A 17 11.39 -4.35 4.09
CA HIS A 17 10.37 -4.71 3.11
C HIS A 17 10.36 -6.22 2.83
N PRO A 18 9.27 -6.96 3.09
CA PRO A 18 9.25 -8.42 2.94
C PRO A 18 9.26 -8.89 1.48
N ASN A 19 8.88 -8.03 0.53
CA ASN A 19 8.68 -8.42 -0.88
C ASN A 19 9.73 -7.84 -1.82
N GLU A 20 10.96 -7.62 -1.33
CA GLU A 20 12.06 -7.09 -2.16
C GLU A 20 12.37 -7.99 -3.37
N HIS A 21 12.07 -9.29 -3.28
CA HIS A 21 12.18 -10.25 -4.38
C HIS A 21 11.25 -9.94 -5.57
N ILE A 22 10.17 -9.17 -5.37
CA ILE A 22 9.28 -8.68 -6.45
C ILE A 22 9.84 -7.40 -7.04
N SER A 23 10.09 -6.40 -6.19
CA SER A 23 10.80 -5.16 -6.51
C SER A 23 11.10 -4.38 -5.23
N LYS A 24 12.07 -3.46 -5.26
CA LYS A 24 12.17 -2.40 -4.25
C LYS A 24 10.97 -1.44 -4.34
N VAL A 25 10.54 -0.89 -3.21
CA VAL A 25 9.60 0.24 -3.14
C VAL A 25 10.32 1.49 -3.66
N LYS A 26 9.74 2.12 -4.68
CA LYS A 26 10.34 3.23 -5.44
C LYS A 26 9.72 4.60 -5.15
N PHE A 27 8.44 4.64 -4.76
CA PHE A 27 7.67 5.84 -4.50
C PHE A 27 6.48 5.51 -3.58
N SER A 28 5.64 6.51 -3.25
CA SER A 28 4.45 6.36 -2.40
C SER A 28 3.24 7.09 -3.01
N ASN A 29 2.07 7.02 -2.34
CA ASN A 29 0.84 7.68 -2.76
C ASN A 29 0.77 9.15 -2.28
N LEU A 30 -0.39 9.79 -2.52
CA LEU A 30 -0.68 11.17 -2.16
C LEU A 30 -0.57 11.47 -0.65
N CYS A 31 -0.83 10.50 0.23
CA CYS A 31 -0.71 10.70 1.67
C CYS A 31 0.58 10.07 2.25
N SER A 32 1.46 9.56 1.38
CA SER A 32 2.79 8.98 1.68
C SER A 32 2.81 7.74 2.60
N GLU A 33 1.67 7.08 2.81
CA GLU A 33 1.50 5.92 3.69
C GLU A 33 1.51 4.57 2.95
N VAL A 34 1.28 4.56 1.64
CA VAL A 34 1.28 3.33 0.82
C VAL A 34 2.68 3.05 0.28
N LEU A 35 3.26 1.91 0.68
CA LEU A 35 4.63 1.51 0.36
C LEU A 35 4.66 0.05 -0.10
N GLN A 36 4.45 -0.18 -1.40
CA GLN A 36 4.35 -1.53 -1.99
C GLN A 36 5.30 -1.70 -3.18
N ALA A 37 5.56 -2.96 -3.56
CA ALA A 37 6.30 -3.29 -4.76
C ALA A 37 5.50 -2.90 -6.02
N SER A 38 6.20 -2.55 -7.10
CA SER A 38 5.60 -2.21 -8.40
C SER A 38 6.50 -2.61 -9.56
N GLN A 39 5.93 -2.90 -10.72
CA GLN A 39 6.65 -3.20 -11.96
C GLN A 39 6.07 -2.34 -13.07
N VAL A 40 6.94 -1.65 -13.81
CA VAL A 40 6.51 -0.72 -14.86
C VAL A 40 5.92 -1.51 -16.03
N SER A 41 4.77 -1.08 -16.53
CA SER A 41 4.20 -1.60 -17.78
C SER A 41 4.90 -0.96 -18.99
N VAL A 42 4.94 -1.68 -20.10
CA VAL A 42 5.34 -1.15 -21.41
C VAL A 42 4.13 -1.16 -22.32
N TYR A 43 3.55 0.02 -22.54
CA TYR A 43 2.49 0.23 -23.51
C TYR A 43 3.11 0.54 -24.87
N THR A 44 2.76 -0.25 -25.87
CA THR A 44 3.34 -0.21 -27.21
C THR A 44 2.41 0.50 -28.20
N ASP A 45 2.83 0.63 -29.46
CA ASP A 45 2.00 1.23 -30.51
C ASP A 45 0.76 0.38 -30.82
N TYR A 46 -0.20 0.97 -31.53
CA TYR A 46 -1.36 0.23 -32.08
C TYR A 46 -0.92 -1.01 -32.87
N ASP A 47 -1.64 -2.12 -32.70
CA ASP A 47 -1.36 -3.46 -33.25
C ASP A 47 -0.11 -4.19 -32.70
N LYS A 48 0.50 -3.70 -31.62
CA LYS A 48 1.52 -4.42 -30.85
C LYS A 48 0.96 -4.82 -29.47
N GLU A 49 1.46 -5.93 -28.94
CA GLU A 49 1.10 -6.42 -27.61
C GLU A 49 1.81 -5.63 -26.51
N ASP A 50 1.08 -5.32 -25.43
CA ASP A 50 1.62 -4.62 -24.27
C ASP A 50 2.22 -5.59 -23.26
N GLU A 51 3.24 -5.13 -22.53
CA GLU A 51 3.76 -5.84 -21.37
C GLU A 51 3.19 -5.20 -20.10
N ILE A 52 2.19 -5.85 -19.49
CA ILE A 52 1.52 -5.33 -18.30
C ILE A 52 2.31 -5.69 -17.04
N GLY A 53 2.75 -4.65 -16.32
CA GLY A 53 3.45 -4.76 -15.05
C GLY A 53 2.49 -4.83 -13.84
N LEU A 54 2.91 -4.23 -12.73
CA LEU A 54 2.21 -4.23 -11.46
C LEU A 54 2.14 -2.79 -10.92
N ASP A 55 0.97 -2.19 -11.03
CA ASP A 55 0.64 -0.94 -10.35
C ASP A 55 0.07 -1.21 -8.94
N ILE A 56 -0.18 -0.14 -8.19
CA ILE A 56 -0.58 -0.21 -6.79
C ILE A 56 -1.94 0.46 -6.58
N SER A 57 -2.88 -0.29 -5.98
CA SER A 57 -4.11 0.23 -5.38
C SER A 57 -4.23 -0.35 -3.96
N CYS A 58 -4.74 0.44 -3.01
CA CYS A 58 -4.82 0.02 -1.61
C CYS A 58 -6.16 0.44 -1.00
N ASN A 59 -6.91 -0.56 -0.52
CA ASN A 59 -8.14 -0.37 0.23
C ASN A 59 -7.81 -0.04 1.69
N LEU A 60 -8.43 1.01 2.24
CA LEU A 60 -8.08 1.56 3.55
C LEU A 60 -9.23 1.46 4.54
N GLY A 61 -8.87 1.27 5.82
CA GLY A 61 -9.78 1.30 6.95
C GLY A 61 -9.01 1.64 8.22
N SER A 62 -9.68 2.26 9.20
CA SER A 62 -9.07 2.62 10.48
C SER A 62 -9.99 2.22 11.62
N MET A 63 -9.42 1.58 12.65
CA MET A 63 -10.15 1.25 13.86
C MET A 63 -10.13 2.42 14.85
N ASN A 64 -11.18 2.55 15.66
CA ASN A 64 -11.20 3.52 16.75
C ASN A 64 -10.55 2.92 18.01
N ILE A 65 -9.35 3.39 18.35
CA ILE A 65 -8.56 2.85 19.48
C ILE A 65 -9.31 2.95 20.82
N VAL A 66 -9.98 4.09 21.10
CA VAL A 66 -10.67 4.30 22.38
C VAL A 66 -11.75 3.23 22.61
N ASN A 67 -12.56 2.98 21.58
CA ASN A 67 -13.63 1.99 21.67
C ASN A 67 -13.08 0.56 21.73
N VAL A 68 -12.07 0.26 20.93
CA VAL A 68 -11.44 -1.07 20.88
C VAL A 68 -10.80 -1.44 22.22
N MET A 69 -10.12 -0.50 22.86
CA MET A 69 -9.51 -0.71 24.17
C MET A 69 -10.57 -0.86 25.27
N SER A 70 -11.59 0.02 25.27
CA SER A 70 -12.66 0.00 26.27
C SER A 70 -13.47 -1.30 26.21
N ASN A 71 -13.67 -1.84 25.01
CA ASN A 71 -14.38 -3.10 24.78
C ASN A 71 -13.48 -4.33 24.80
N GLN A 72 -12.16 -4.18 25.04
CA GLN A 72 -11.16 -5.25 24.99
C GLN A 72 -11.25 -6.11 23.72
N SER A 73 -11.56 -5.49 22.58
CA SER A 73 -11.97 -6.17 21.36
C SER A 73 -10.90 -6.18 20.25
N ILE A 74 -9.62 -6.02 20.59
CA ILE A 74 -8.53 -5.88 19.61
C ILE A 74 -8.55 -7.01 18.57
N ALA A 75 -8.54 -8.27 19.02
CA ALA A 75 -8.44 -9.42 18.13
C ALA A 75 -9.64 -9.53 17.18
N SER A 76 -10.86 -9.35 17.70
CA SER A 76 -12.07 -9.45 16.89
C SER A 76 -12.21 -8.27 15.92
N THR A 77 -11.92 -7.04 16.37
CA THR A 77 -11.98 -5.86 15.49
C THR A 77 -10.95 -5.95 14.38
N VAL A 78 -9.71 -6.38 14.65
CA VAL A 78 -8.69 -6.58 13.62
C VAL A 78 -9.14 -7.65 12.61
N ARG A 79 -9.62 -8.81 13.08
CA ARG A 79 -10.07 -9.90 12.20
C ARG A 79 -11.18 -9.46 11.26
N ILE A 80 -12.23 -8.83 11.80
CA ILE A 80 -13.39 -8.37 11.03
C ILE A 80 -13.00 -7.26 10.06
N ALA A 81 -12.11 -6.34 10.46
CA ALA A 81 -11.62 -5.29 9.57
C ALA A 81 -10.84 -5.88 8.39
N ILE A 82 -9.98 -6.88 8.63
CA ILE A 82 -9.27 -7.58 7.55
C ILE A 82 -10.25 -8.29 6.60
N ASP A 83 -11.28 -8.99 7.13
CA ASP A 83 -12.30 -9.63 6.29
C ASP A 83 -13.07 -8.60 5.45
N SER A 84 -13.42 -7.47 6.05
CA SER A 84 -14.09 -6.36 5.36
C SER A 84 -13.22 -5.79 4.23
N LEU A 85 -11.94 -5.52 4.48
CA LEU A 85 -11.02 -4.97 3.47
C LEU A 85 -10.71 -5.98 2.36
N THR A 86 -10.64 -7.26 2.70
CA THR A 86 -10.50 -8.35 1.72
C THR A 86 -11.70 -8.43 0.80
N THR A 87 -12.92 -8.19 1.31
CA THR A 87 -14.15 -8.21 0.49
C THR A 87 -14.21 -7.07 -0.54
N VAL A 88 -13.52 -5.94 -0.28
CA VAL A 88 -13.44 -4.80 -1.20
C VAL A 88 -12.36 -5.01 -2.27
N THR A 89 -11.44 -5.94 -2.04
CA THR A 89 -10.33 -6.24 -2.95
C THR A 89 -10.80 -7.22 -4.03
#